data_AF-A0A0G0Z7Q0-F1
#
_entry.id   AF-A0A0G0Z7Q0-F1
#
_cell.length_a   1.000
_cell.length_b   1.000
_cell.length_c   1.000
_cell.angle_alpha   90.00
_cell.angle_beta   90.00
_cell.angle_gamma   90.00
#
_symmetry.space_group_name_H-M   'P 1'
#
loop_
_entity.id
_entity.type
_entity.pdbx_description
1 polymer ?
#
loop_
_entity_poly.entity_id
_entity_poly.type
_entity_poly.pdbx_seq_one_letter_code
_entity_poly.pdbx_strand_id
1 'polypeptide(L)'
;MRILILAELMIIINIMTEDEMEKMMAEMSKYADMPKVIKIEVCYDENLQKITSVATEPMFMSEWSTFVYLLYNIFLAYPEIEKKYPPGKLKIIINGVAPRLPTTPLFTGDKVEFSV
;
A
#
# COMPACT_ATOMS: atom_id res chain seq x y z
N MET A 1 22.06 -4.63 -13.75
CA MET A 1 21.39 -5.87 -13.30
C MET A 1 21.13 -5.85 -11.78
N ARG A 2 20.55 -4.76 -11.24
CA ARG A 2 20.15 -4.63 -9.82
C ARG A 2 18.68 -4.23 -9.66
N ILE A 3 18.11 -3.57 -10.67
CA ILE A 3 16.71 -3.11 -10.68
C ILE A 3 15.72 -4.28 -10.86
N LEU A 4 16.12 -5.35 -11.57
CA LEU A 4 15.24 -6.52 -11.77
C LEU A 4 14.93 -7.26 -10.46
N ILE A 5 15.90 -7.35 -9.55
CA ILE A 5 15.74 -8.07 -8.27
C ILE A 5 14.73 -7.37 -7.36
N LEU A 6 14.67 -6.03 -7.40
CA LEU A 6 13.73 -5.24 -6.59
C LEU A 6 12.28 -5.39 -7.06
N ALA A 7 12.04 -5.46 -8.37
CA ALA A 7 10.71 -5.66 -8.92
C ALA A 7 10.17 -7.07 -8.63
N GLU A 8 11.01 -8.09 -8.74
CA GLU A 8 10.65 -9.48 -8.40
C GLU A 8 10.41 -9.66 -6.89
N LEU A 9 11.21 -9.00 -6.04
CA LEU A 9 10.97 -8.99 -4.58
C LEU A 9 9.66 -8.29 -4.20
N MET A 10 9.30 -7.18 -4.87
CA MET A 10 8.02 -6.49 -4.63
C MET A 10 6.81 -7.36 -4.98
N ILE A 11 6.91 -8.23 -5.99
CA ILE A 11 5.83 -9.17 -6.34
C ILE A 11 5.69 -10.28 -5.28
N ILE A 12 6.82 -10.75 -4.71
CA ILE A 12 6.82 -11.81 -3.69
C ILE A 12 6.20 -11.33 -2.36
N ILE A 13 6.40 -10.05 -2.00
CA ILE A 13 5.82 -9.43 -0.78
C ILE A 13 4.29 -9.58 -0.73
N ASN A 14 3.60 -9.58 -1.89
CA ASN A 14 2.14 -9.67 -1.95
C ASN A 14 1.55 -11.08 -1.74
N ILE A 15 2.39 -12.14 -1.66
CA ILE A 15 1.93 -13.54 -1.51
C ILE A 15 2.27 -14.08 -0.10
N MET A 16 3.11 -13.37 0.64
CA MET A 16 3.60 -13.80 1.96
C MET A 16 2.62 -13.41 3.07
N THR A 17 2.53 -14.26 4.09
CA THR A 17 1.78 -13.93 5.31
C THR A 17 2.43 -12.76 6.07
N GLU A 18 1.67 -12.09 6.93
CA GLU A 18 2.16 -10.98 7.75
C GLU A 18 3.41 -11.35 8.55
N ASP A 19 3.41 -12.53 9.20
CA ASP A 19 4.56 -13.06 9.96
C ASP A 19 5.79 -13.33 9.08
N GLU A 20 5.59 -13.83 7.85
CA GLU A 20 6.67 -14.09 6.90
C GLU A 20 7.26 -12.77 6.37
N MET A 21 6.41 -11.78 6.11
CA MET A 21 6.82 -10.44 5.75
C MET A 21 7.62 -9.79 6.87
N GLU A 22 7.17 -9.87 8.13
CA GLU A 22 7.89 -9.31 9.27
C GLU A 22 9.27 -9.94 9.45
N LYS A 23 9.39 -11.28 9.29
CA LYS A 23 10.68 -11.97 9.32
C LYS A 23 11.60 -11.53 8.19
N MET A 24 11.10 -11.48 6.96
CA MET A 24 11.89 -11.05 5.81
C MET A 24 12.36 -9.59 5.97
N MET A 25 11.50 -8.71 6.49
CA MET A 25 11.86 -7.31 6.76
C MET A 25 12.94 -7.18 7.83
N ALA A 26 12.87 -7.97 8.90
CA ALA A 26 13.90 -8.01 9.94
C ALA A 26 15.25 -8.53 9.40
N GLU A 27 15.25 -9.36 8.36
CA GLU A 27 16.47 -9.77 7.68
C GLU A 27 16.99 -8.70 6.70
N MET A 28 16.11 -8.05 5.95
CA MET A 28 16.46 -6.99 5.00
C MET A 28 16.97 -5.72 5.70
N SER A 29 16.50 -5.41 6.91
CA SER A 29 16.97 -4.25 7.69
C SER A 29 18.44 -4.35 8.12
N LYS A 30 19.08 -5.51 7.95
CA LYS A 30 20.52 -5.71 8.21
C LYS A 30 21.41 -5.12 7.11
N TYR A 31 20.85 -4.77 5.95
CA TYR A 31 21.57 -4.16 4.84
C TYR A 31 21.40 -2.63 4.88
N ALA A 32 22.49 -1.92 5.16
CA ALA A 32 22.49 -0.47 5.43
C ALA A 32 21.99 0.41 4.26
N ASP A 33 22.03 -0.08 3.03
CA ASP A 33 21.67 0.67 1.82
C ASP A 33 20.24 0.37 1.30
N MET A 34 19.46 -0.46 2.02
CA MET A 34 18.08 -0.76 1.65
C MET A 34 17.12 0.27 2.24
N PRO A 35 16.15 0.79 1.45
CA PRO A 35 15.05 1.58 2.01
C PRO A 35 14.36 0.76 3.10
N LYS A 36 14.06 1.38 4.25
CA LYS A 36 13.28 0.71 5.28
C LYS A 36 11.91 0.35 4.72
N VAL A 37 11.26 -0.65 5.30
CA VAL A 37 9.87 -0.97 4.95
C VAL A 37 8.96 -0.28 5.95
N ILE A 38 7.91 0.37 5.45
CA ILE A 38 6.83 0.94 6.24
C ILE A 38 5.59 0.06 6.15
N LYS A 39 4.84 -0.01 7.25
CA LYS A 39 3.56 -0.72 7.35
C LYS A 39 2.46 0.30 7.57
N ILE A 40 1.51 0.37 6.64
CA ILE A 40 0.32 1.23 6.75
C ILE A 40 -0.93 0.35 6.85
N GLU A 41 -1.99 0.90 7.41
CA GLU A 41 -3.30 0.27 7.43
C GLU A 41 -4.19 0.89 6.36
N VAL A 42 -4.69 0.07 5.44
CA VAL A 42 -5.66 0.50 4.43
C VAL A 42 -7.06 0.11 4.91
N CYS A 43 -7.99 1.05 4.90
CA CYS A 43 -9.37 0.84 5.34
C CYS A 43 -10.34 1.17 4.21
N TYR A 44 -11.37 0.34 4.06
CA TYR A 44 -12.37 0.44 3.01
C TYR A 44 -13.76 0.70 3.60
N ASP A 45 -14.54 1.58 2.98
CA ASP A 45 -15.95 1.73 3.30
C ASP A 45 -16.79 0.50 2.89
N GLU A 46 -18.06 0.46 3.28
CA GLU A 46 -18.94 -0.69 2.99
C GLU A 46 -19.12 -0.98 1.49
N ASN A 47 -18.94 0.00 0.62
CA ASN A 47 -19.09 -0.20 -0.82
C ASN A 47 -17.85 -0.81 -1.44
N LEU A 48 -16.67 -0.39 -0.98
CA LEU A 48 -15.39 -0.95 -1.39
C LEU A 48 -15.16 -2.33 -0.76
N GLN A 49 -15.65 -2.57 0.46
CA GLN A 49 -15.65 -3.89 1.10
C GLN A 49 -16.37 -4.97 0.27
N LYS A 50 -17.39 -4.60 -0.52
CA LYS A 50 -18.05 -5.55 -1.44
C LYS A 50 -17.13 -6.03 -2.57
N ILE A 51 -16.04 -5.31 -2.83
CA ILE A 51 -15.02 -5.66 -3.83
C ILE A 51 -13.82 -6.31 -3.14
N THR A 52 -13.32 -5.70 -2.06
CA THR A 52 -12.10 -6.16 -1.37
C THR A 52 -12.35 -7.36 -0.46
N SER A 53 -13.61 -7.60 -0.06
CA SER A 53 -14.02 -8.59 0.94
C SER A 53 -13.45 -8.37 2.35
N VAL A 54 -12.72 -7.28 2.58
CA VAL A 54 -12.06 -6.94 3.85
C VAL A 54 -12.31 -5.49 4.21
N ALA A 55 -12.54 -5.23 5.50
CA ALA A 55 -12.71 -3.87 6.02
C ALA A 55 -11.38 -3.13 6.13
N THR A 56 -10.34 -3.83 6.55
CA THR A 56 -8.98 -3.31 6.65
C THR A 56 -7.96 -4.36 6.22
N GLU A 57 -6.82 -3.90 5.69
CA GLU A 57 -5.67 -4.76 5.40
C GLU A 57 -4.35 -4.00 5.62
N PRO A 58 -3.29 -4.68 6.09
CA PRO A 58 -1.97 -4.09 6.16
C PRO A 58 -1.37 -4.00 4.76
N MET A 59 -0.74 -2.86 4.44
CA MET A 59 0.08 -2.74 3.24
C MET A 59 1.51 -2.37 3.61
N PHE A 60 2.44 -3.08 2.98
CA PHE A 60 3.87 -2.90 3.18
C PHE A 60 4.48 -2.27 1.95
N MET A 61 5.28 -1.23 2.16
CA MET A 61 5.93 -0.51 1.08
C MET A 61 7.25 0.07 1.55
N SER A 62 8.12 0.43 0.61
CA SER A 62 9.38 1.07 0.99
C SER A 62 9.11 2.45 1.59
N GLU A 63 9.88 2.83 2.61
CA GLU A 63 10.08 4.19 3.06
C GLU A 63 10.45 5.02 1.81
N TRP A 64 9.88 6.22 1.70
CA TRP A 64 9.92 7.07 0.49
C TRP A 64 9.00 6.69 -0.67
N SER A 65 8.22 5.60 -0.57
CA SER A 65 7.13 5.36 -1.51
C SER A 65 6.11 6.49 -1.43
N THR A 66 5.60 6.90 -2.59
CA THR A 66 4.62 7.97 -2.68
C THR A 66 3.21 7.42 -2.55
N PHE A 67 2.27 8.29 -2.17
CA PHE A 67 0.85 7.98 -2.22
C PHE A 67 0.37 7.47 -3.61
N VAL A 68 0.98 7.91 -4.71
CA VAL A 68 0.64 7.39 -6.04
C VAL A 68 1.00 5.91 -6.19
N TYR A 69 2.10 5.48 -5.57
CA TYR A 69 2.50 4.07 -5.59
C TYR A 69 1.52 3.19 -4.78
N LEU A 70 1.01 3.70 -3.65
CA LEU A 70 -0.09 3.07 -2.91
C LEU A 70 -1.29 2.81 -3.83
N LEU A 71 -1.78 3.86 -4.51
CA LEU A 71 -2.94 3.75 -5.39
C LEU A 71 -2.74 2.74 -6.51
N TYR A 72 -1.54 2.74 -7.10
CA TYR A 72 -1.19 1.76 -8.13
C TYR A 72 -1.32 0.33 -7.62
N ASN A 73 -0.78 0.03 -6.42
CA ASN A 73 -0.86 -1.31 -5.83
C ASN A 73 -2.30 -1.72 -5.52
N ILE A 74 -3.13 -0.78 -5.02
CA ILE A 74 -4.55 -1.03 -4.73
C ILE A 74 -5.32 -1.37 -6.00
N PHE A 75 -5.13 -0.62 -7.08
CA PHE A 75 -5.82 -0.89 -8.35
C PHE A 75 -5.28 -2.14 -9.05
N LEU A 76 -4.02 -2.50 -8.82
CA LEU A 76 -3.47 -3.76 -9.28
C LEU A 76 -4.10 -4.96 -8.55
N ALA A 77 -4.28 -4.86 -7.23
CA ALA A 77 -4.91 -5.89 -6.41
C ALA A 77 -6.43 -5.99 -6.65
N TYR A 78 -7.09 -4.84 -6.81
CA TYR A 78 -8.54 -4.71 -6.95
C TYR A 78 -8.92 -3.89 -8.19
N PRO A 79 -8.69 -4.41 -9.41
CA PRO A 79 -8.93 -3.67 -10.66
C PRO A 79 -10.40 -3.30 -10.87
N GLU A 80 -11.32 -3.96 -10.18
CA GLU A 80 -12.75 -3.61 -10.20
C GLU A 80 -13.04 -2.26 -9.53
N ILE A 81 -12.23 -1.83 -8.56
CA ILE A 81 -12.35 -0.51 -7.93
C ILE A 81 -12.17 0.57 -8.99
N GLU A 82 -11.11 0.49 -9.80
CA GLU A 82 -10.83 1.46 -10.87
C GLU A 82 -11.91 1.44 -11.96
N LYS A 83 -12.40 0.25 -12.33
CA LYS A 83 -13.48 0.11 -13.34
C LYS A 83 -14.80 0.71 -12.87
N LYS A 84 -15.13 0.59 -11.59
CA LYS A 84 -16.42 1.01 -11.02
C LYS A 84 -16.40 2.47 -10.55
N TYR A 85 -15.26 2.93 -10.05
CA TYR A 85 -15.08 4.26 -9.47
C TYR A 85 -13.97 5.02 -10.22
N PRO A 86 -14.32 5.72 -11.32
CA PRO A 86 -13.33 6.45 -12.10
C PRO A 86 -12.66 7.56 -11.27
N PRO A 87 -11.49 8.08 -11.71
CA PRO A 87 -10.76 9.12 -11.01
C PRO A 87 -11.66 10.29 -10.57
N GLY A 88 -11.50 10.72 -9.31
CA GLY A 88 -12.31 11.79 -8.71
C GLY A 88 -13.59 11.32 -7.99
N LYS A 89 -13.94 10.03 -8.04
CA LYS A 89 -15.03 9.45 -7.23
C LYS A 89 -14.56 8.88 -5.90
N LEU A 90 -13.32 8.39 -5.84
CA LEU A 90 -12.72 7.91 -4.61
C LEU A 90 -12.29 9.08 -3.74
N LYS A 91 -12.86 9.17 -2.54
CA LYS A 91 -12.36 10.02 -1.47
C LYS A 91 -11.33 9.23 -0.68
N ILE A 92 -10.17 9.85 -0.48
CA ILE A 92 -9.05 9.22 0.22
C ILE A 92 -8.59 10.15 1.33
N ILE A 93 -8.42 9.60 2.52
CA ILE A 93 -8.06 10.32 3.75
C ILE A 93 -6.89 9.59 4.42
N ILE A 94 -5.84 10.31 4.77
CA ILE A 94 -4.69 9.80 5.52
C ILE A 94 -4.73 10.45 6.90
N ASN A 95 -4.88 9.65 7.95
CA ASN A 95 -4.95 10.13 9.34
C ASN A 95 -5.95 11.30 9.53
N GLY A 96 -7.11 11.22 8.89
CA GLY A 96 -8.15 12.26 8.95
C GLY A 96 -7.96 13.46 8.01
N VAL A 97 -6.87 13.52 7.23
CA VAL A 97 -6.56 14.63 6.32
C VAL A 97 -6.52 14.18 4.86
N ALA A 98 -7.04 14.99 3.94
CA ALA A 98 -6.95 14.71 2.51
C ALA A 98 -5.49 14.85 2.02
N PRO A 99 -4.98 13.88 1.23
CA PRO A 99 -3.61 13.94 0.73
C PRO A 99 -3.41 15.09 -0.26
N ARG A 100 -2.23 15.71 -0.22
CA ARG A 100 -1.71 16.56 -1.30
C ARG A 100 -1.09 15.68 -2.38
N LEU A 101 -1.74 15.60 -3.53
CA LEU A 101 -1.24 14.83 -4.67
C LEU A 101 -0.14 15.60 -5.41
N PRO A 102 0.89 14.93 -5.97
CA PRO A 102 1.17 13.49 -5.89
C PRO A 102 2.13 13.10 -4.75
N THR A 103 2.56 14.05 -3.92
CA THR A 103 3.78 13.94 -3.10
C THR A 103 3.54 13.68 -1.62
N THR A 104 2.31 13.39 -1.18
CA THR A 104 2.06 13.10 0.23
C THR A 104 2.91 11.89 0.67
N PRO A 105 3.82 12.09 1.64
CA PRO A 105 4.61 10.98 2.18
C PRO A 105 3.73 10.09 3.05
N LEU A 106 4.09 8.81 3.12
CA LEU A 106 3.47 7.82 3.99
C LEU A 106 4.52 7.32 4.98
N PHE A 107 4.07 7.01 6.20
CA PHE A 107 4.90 6.53 7.29
C PHE A 107 4.28 5.31 7.96
N THR A 108 5.09 4.53 8.66
CA THR A 108 4.59 3.41 9.45
C THR A 108 3.53 3.86 10.46
N GLY A 109 2.41 3.15 10.49
CA GLY A 109 1.27 3.46 11.36
C GLY A 109 0.27 4.43 10.76
N ASP A 110 0.51 4.94 9.55
CA ASP A 110 -0.50 5.73 8.84
C ASP A 110 -1.73 4.87 8.53
N LYS A 111 -2.90 5.46 8.77
CA LYS A 111 -4.19 4.89 8.40
C LYS A 111 -4.72 5.59 7.15
N VAL A 112 -4.92 4.83 6.09
CA VAL A 112 -5.40 5.31 4.79
C VAL A 112 -6.82 4.80 4.55
N GLU A 113 -7.77 5.71 4.57
CA GLU A 113 -9.19 5.40 4.42
C GLU A 113 -9.64 5.72 2.99
N PHE A 114 -10.21 4.72 2.32
CA PHE A 114 -10.83 4.80 1.02
C PHE A 114 -12.36 4.75 1.16
N SER A 115 -13.05 5.70 0.54
CA SER A 115 -14.52 5.73 0.50
C SER A 115 -15.05 6.26 -0.83
N VAL A 116 -16.31 5.99 -1.14
CA VAL A 116 -17.01 6.43 -2.37
C VAL A 116 -18.29 7.19 -2.09
#